data_AF-A0A515KHC5-F1
#
_entry.id   AF-A0A515KHC5-F1
#
_cell.length_a   1.000
_cell.length_b   1.000
_cell.length_c   1.000
_cell.angle_alpha   90.00
_cell.angle_beta   90.00
_cell.angle_gamma   90.00
#
_symmetry.space_group_name_H-M   'P 1'
#
loop_
_entity.id
_entity.type
_entity.pdbx_description
1 polymer ?
#
loop_
_entity_poly.entity_id
_entity_poly.type
_entity_poly.pdbx_seq_one_letter_code
_entity_poly.pdbx_strand_id
1 'polypeptide(L)'
;MLTEEDRADLMGHGGNSETSERYCEAHELDTLFEFIMKLPVITDHLEHQAINLMPWIVRKEVAPFSQPSRSKPPHHLARATQ
;
A
#
# COMPACT_ATOMS: atom_id res chain seq x y z
N MET A 1 -5.96 -10.29 -20.60
CA MET A 1 -4.96 -9.36 -21.16
C MET A 1 -4.38 -8.63 -19.98
N LEU A 2 -3.07 -8.65 -19.79
CA LEU A 2 -2.34 -7.64 -19.02
C LEU A 2 -1.42 -6.94 -20.04
N THR A 3 -1.22 -5.62 -19.91
CA THR A 3 -0.34 -4.69 -20.68
C THR A 3 -0.77 -3.26 -20.28
N GLU A 4 -0.03 -2.14 -20.34
CA GLU A 4 1.24 -1.72 -20.97
C GLU A 4 2.50 -1.92 -20.10
N GLU A 5 3.58 -2.52 -20.54
CA GLU A 5 3.69 -3.87 -21.11
C GLU A 5 4.04 -4.77 -19.93
N ASP A 6 3.06 -5.61 -19.56
CA ASP A 6 2.87 -6.31 -18.27
C ASP A 6 3.23 -5.49 -17.02
N ARG A 7 2.97 -4.21 -17.24
CA ARG A 7 3.04 -2.97 -16.49
C ARG A 7 3.82 -2.97 -15.20
N ALA A 8 5.12 -2.71 -15.29
CA ALA A 8 5.96 -2.77 -16.49
C ALA A 8 6.95 -3.90 -16.21
N ASP A 9 6.36 -5.10 -16.26
CA ASP A 9 6.70 -6.50 -15.92
C ASP A 9 6.80 -6.91 -14.42
N LEU A 10 6.47 -5.98 -13.55
CA LEU A 10 7.50 -5.43 -12.66
C LEU A 10 6.91 -4.08 -12.21
N MET A 11 7.62 -3.25 -11.47
CA MET A 11 7.88 -1.88 -11.94
C MET A 11 9.23 -1.46 -11.42
N GLY A 12 10.23 -2.22 -11.86
CA GLY A 12 11.62 -1.74 -11.93
C GLY A 12 11.84 -0.71 -13.05
N HIS A 13 10.77 -0.26 -13.73
CA HIS A 13 10.72 0.83 -14.71
C HIS A 13 9.41 1.61 -14.46
N GLY A 14 9.45 2.94 -14.63
CA GLY A 14 8.34 3.84 -14.27
C GLY A 14 7.10 3.64 -15.15
N GLY A 15 5.94 3.91 -14.57
CA GLY A 15 4.67 3.89 -15.28
C GLY A 15 4.41 5.17 -16.06
N ASN A 16 3.48 5.10 -16.99
CA ASN A 16 3.15 6.23 -17.86
C ASN A 16 2.45 7.39 -17.10
N SER A 17 2.03 7.18 -15.85
CA SER A 17 1.48 8.19 -14.92
C SER A 17 1.48 7.73 -13.46
N GLU A 18 1.39 8.66 -12.50
CA GLU A 18 1.23 8.36 -11.05
C GLU A 18 0.01 7.45 -10.79
N THR A 19 -1.10 7.71 -11.47
CA THR A 19 -2.32 6.90 -11.34
C THR A 19 -2.06 5.47 -11.76
N SER A 20 -1.34 5.31 -12.87
CA SER A 20 -0.96 3.99 -13.37
C SER A 20 -0.02 3.30 -12.37
N GLU A 21 0.94 3.98 -11.74
CA GLU A 21 1.86 3.33 -10.79
C GLU A 21 1.19 2.90 -9.48
N ARG A 22 0.13 3.60 -9.05
CA ARG A 22 -0.51 3.37 -7.74
C ARG A 22 -1.74 2.47 -7.80
N TYR A 23 -2.46 2.45 -8.90
CA TYR A 23 -3.77 1.82 -8.99
C TYR A 23 -3.84 0.77 -10.09
N CYS A 24 -4.68 -0.23 -9.83
CA CYS A 24 -4.97 -1.39 -10.68
C CYS A 24 -6.47 -1.69 -10.57
N GLU A 25 -7.07 -2.21 -11.64
CA GLU A 25 -8.47 -2.60 -11.63
C GLU A 25 -8.64 -3.93 -10.88
N ALA A 26 -9.76 -4.09 -10.16
CA ALA A 26 -9.98 -5.26 -9.29
C ALA A 26 -9.95 -6.60 -10.05
N HIS A 27 -10.37 -6.61 -11.31
CA HIS A 27 -10.39 -7.81 -12.14
C HIS A 27 -9.01 -8.21 -12.69
N GLU A 28 -8.00 -7.35 -12.54
CA GLU A 28 -6.63 -7.60 -12.99
C GLU A 28 -5.79 -8.30 -11.90
N LEU A 29 -6.27 -8.35 -10.65
CA LEU A 29 -5.53 -8.86 -9.48
C LEU A 29 -5.09 -10.32 -9.64
N ASP A 30 -5.98 -11.20 -10.08
CA ASP A 30 -5.66 -12.61 -10.25
C ASP A 30 -4.57 -12.78 -11.33
N THR A 31 -4.64 -11.97 -12.39
CA THR A 31 -3.63 -12.02 -13.45
C THR A 31 -2.28 -11.53 -12.95
N LEU A 32 -2.23 -10.44 -12.17
CA LEU A 32 -0.99 -9.95 -11.55
C LEU A 32 -0.36 -10.95 -10.58
N PHE A 33 -1.19 -11.64 -9.78
CA PHE A 33 -0.71 -12.66 -8.85
C PHE A 33 0.02 -13.80 -9.58
N GLU A 34 -0.55 -14.29 -10.68
CA GLU A 34 0.08 -15.31 -11.52
C GLU A 34 1.41 -14.85 -12.13
N PHE A 35 1.60 -13.54 -12.35
CA PHE A 35 2.90 -13.00 -12.76
C PHE A 35 3.92 -13.01 -11.62
N ILE A 36 3.54 -12.59 -10.42
CA ILE A 36 4.42 -12.57 -9.24
C ILE A 36 4.94 -13.97 -8.90
N MET A 37 4.09 -15.00 -9.02
CA MET A 37 4.46 -16.39 -8.73
C MET A 37 5.52 -16.97 -9.67
N LYS A 38 5.82 -16.30 -10.79
CA LYS A 38 6.93 -16.68 -11.68
C LYS A 38 8.29 -16.18 -11.19
N LEU A 39 8.34 -15.23 -10.25
CA LEU A 39 9.59 -14.69 -9.72
C LEU A 39 10.26 -15.69 -8.77
N PRO A 40 11.58 -15.92 -8.89
CA PRO A 40 12.28 -16.82 -7.98
C PRO A 40 12.30 -16.24 -6.57
N VAL A 41 12.04 -17.09 -5.57
CA VAL A 41 12.18 -16.72 -4.16
C VAL A 41 13.66 -16.73 -3.80
N ILE A 42 14.36 -15.64 -4.09
CA ILE A 42 15.81 -15.54 -3.86
C ILE A 42 16.19 -15.66 -2.37
N THR A 43 15.23 -15.49 -1.46
CA THR A 43 15.42 -15.54 0.00
C THR A 43 15.16 -16.92 0.60
N ASP A 44 14.87 -17.95 -0.19
CA ASP A 44 14.51 -19.29 0.31
C ASP A 44 15.62 -19.95 1.15
N HIS A 45 16.86 -19.52 0.94
CA HIS A 45 18.04 -19.95 1.70
C HIS A 45 18.14 -19.33 3.10
N LEU A 46 17.30 -18.34 3.44
CA LEU A 46 17.32 -17.67 4.74
C LEU A 46 16.46 -18.44 5.75
N GLU A 47 16.99 -18.65 6.95
CA GLU A 47 16.20 -19.22 8.04
C GLU A 47 15.09 -18.25 8.46
N HIS A 48 13.87 -18.76 8.56
CA HIS A 48 12.72 -17.97 8.99
C HIS A 48 12.90 -17.51 10.44
N GLN A 49 12.75 -16.21 10.68
CA GLN A 49 12.76 -15.63 12.03
C GLN A 49 11.34 -15.27 12.46
N ALA A 50 11.07 -15.36 13.77
CA ALA A 50 9.79 -14.93 14.32
C ALA A 50 9.61 -13.41 14.11
N ILE A 51 8.42 -13.01 13.65
CA ILE A 51 8.08 -11.59 13.48
C ILE A 51 7.92 -10.96 14.87
N ASN A 52 8.85 -10.07 15.23
CA ASN A 52 8.75 -9.28 16.44
C ASN A 52 7.92 -8.02 16.18
N LEU A 53 6.61 -8.13 16.39
CA LEU A 53 5.71 -7.00 16.23
C LEU A 53 6.03 -5.90 17.25
N MET A 54 5.91 -4.65 16.82
CA MET A 54 6.05 -3.51 17.72
C MET A 54 4.94 -3.54 18.78
N PRO A 55 5.21 -3.10 20.03
CA PRO A 55 4.25 -3.27 21.12
C PRO A 55 2.87 -2.64 20.86
N TRP A 56 2.83 -1.47 20.21
CA TRP A 56 1.57 -0.79 19.86
C TRP A 56 0.77 -1.56 18.79
N ILE A 57 1.43 -2.33 17.92
CA ILE A 57 0.75 -3.22 16.96
C ILE A 57 0.11 -4.39 17.69
N VAL A 58 0.86 -5.05 18.59
CA VAL A 58 0.36 -6.18 19.40
C VAL A 58 -0.86 -5.75 20.21
N ARG A 59 -0.84 -4.53 20.76
CA ARG A 59 -1.94 -3.96 21.55
C ARG A 59 -3.05 -3.31 20.72
N LYS A 60 -2.93 -3.28 19.39
CA LYS A 60 -3.88 -2.60 18.47
C LYS A 60 -4.09 -1.12 18.82
N GLU A 61 -3.03 -0.46 19.26
CA GLU A 61 -3.00 0.96 19.59
C GLU A 61 -2.74 1.80 18.35
N VAL A 62 -3.10 3.09 18.45
CA VAL A 62 -2.77 4.09 17.46
C VAL A 62 -1.25 4.27 17.40
N ALA A 63 -0.69 4.38 16.18
CA ALA A 63 0.74 4.55 15.99
C ALA A 63 1.23 5.85 16.68
N PRO A 64 2.39 5.83 17.36
CA PRO A 64 2.86 6.97 18.15
C PRO A 64 3.19 8.22 17.31
N PHE A 65 3.40 8.03 16.00
CA PHE A 65 3.67 9.09 15.03
C PHE A 65 2.42 9.52 14.24
N SER A 66 1.25 8.91 14.47
CA SER A 66 0.04 9.40 13.84
C SER A 66 -0.32 10.73 14.50
N GLN A 67 -0.35 11.80 13.71
CA GLN A 67 -0.99 13.03 14.17
C GLN A 67 -2.48 12.74 14.35
N PRO A 68 -3.13 13.29 15.38
CA PRO A 68 -4.59 13.33 15.42
C PRO A 68 -5.04 13.87 14.06
N SER A 69 -5.81 13.07 13.31
CA SER A 69 -6.47 13.51 12.08
C SER A 69 -6.97 14.92 12.33
N ARG A 70 -6.63 15.88 11.45
CA ARG A 70 -7.14 17.26 11.52
C ARG A 70 -8.63 17.16 11.78
N SER A 71 -9.03 17.27 13.04
CA SER A 71 -10.41 17.18 13.43
C SER A 71 -11.02 18.42 12.81
N LYS A 72 -11.74 18.24 11.70
CA LYS A 72 -12.50 19.34 11.10
C LYS A 72 -13.27 19.96 12.25
N PRO A 73 -13.10 21.28 12.53
CA PRO A 73 -13.88 21.93 13.56
C PRO A 73 -15.35 21.61 13.27
N PRO A 74 -16.14 21.25 14.29
CA PRO A 74 -17.51 20.89 14.02
C PRO A 74 -18.20 22.10 13.38
N HIS A 75 -18.99 21.82 12.33
CA HIS A 75 -19.56 22.78 11.38
C HIS A 75 -20.32 23.96 12.03
N HIS A 76 -20.68 23.88 13.31
CA HIS A 76 -21.37 24.93 14.05
C HIS A 76 -20.47 26.08 14.53
N LEU A 77 -19.14 25.92 14.58
CA LEU A 77 -18.22 26.99 15.01
C LEU A 77 -17.70 27.88 13.86
N ALA A 78 -18.01 27.55 12.60
CA ALA A 78 -17.53 28.28 11.43
C ALA A 78 -18.38 29.52 11.05
N ARG A 79 -19.36 29.89 11.89
CA ARG A 79 -20.30 30.99 11.61
C ARG A 79 -20.30 32.13 12.64
N ALA A 80 -19.15 32.41 13.25
CA ALA A 80 -19.01 33.54 14.16
C ALA A 80 -17.88 34.49 13.72
N THR A 81 -17.99 35.03 12.52
CA THR A 81 -17.35 36.30 12.12
C THR A 81 -18.17 36.87 10.96
N GLN A 82 -19.16 37.70 11.31
CA GLN A 82 -19.58 38.83 10.47
C GLN A 82 -18.81 40.06 10.96
#